data_AF-A0AAV8S8F2-F1
#
_entry.id   AF-A0AAV8S8F2-F1
#
_cell.length_a   1.000
_cell.length_b   1.000
_cell.length_c   1.000
_cell.angle_alpha   90.00
_cell.angle_beta   90.00
_cell.angle_gamma   90.00
#
_symmetry.space_group_name_H-M   'P 1'
#
loop_
_entity.id
_entity.type
_entity.pdbx_description
1 polymer ?
#
loop_
_entity_poly.entity_id
_entity_poly.type
_entity_poly.pdbx_seq_one_letter_code
_entity_poly.pdbx_strand_id
1 'polypeptide(L)'
;MGRPARSFIQSLLKLVNSLLGMVGLALIVYGVWLIRAWQRKTGDLPFDDDSDYPAPWFIYTTLGFGVTLCVLTCIGHLAAETANGCCLYLYMFYIFLLLMLEAGLTTDVFLNQDWEEDFPKDPSGCFNRFKIFIQSNFEMCKWIGLSILSIQGLSFLLSMVLKALGPHAYYDSDDDYGSDRVPLLNNAVHTPTYVVGNPVTGSRNDSWSIRIDEKLPYISCYPKPLELYLILLCSMP
;
A
#
# COMPACT_ATOMS: atom_id res chain seq x y z
N MET A 1 -23.91 -26.29 -0.77
CA MET A 1 -22.60 -26.29 -1.45
C MET A 1 -21.72 -25.05 -1.19
N GLY A 2 -22.23 -23.93 -0.66
CA GLY A 2 -21.41 -22.71 -0.45
C GLY A 2 -20.33 -22.76 0.64
N ARG A 3 -20.49 -23.59 1.69
CA ARG A 3 -19.52 -23.68 2.82
C ARG A 3 -18.12 -24.18 2.40
N PRO A 4 -17.97 -25.32 1.68
CA PRO A 4 -16.64 -25.76 1.23
C PRO A 4 -16.02 -24.81 0.21
N ALA A 5 -16.82 -24.23 -0.69
CA ALA A 5 -16.34 -23.27 -1.68
C ALA A 5 -15.77 -22.00 -1.03
N ARG A 6 -16.44 -21.46 0.01
CA ARG A 6 -15.95 -20.31 0.77
C ARG A 6 -14.63 -20.61 1.48
N SER A 7 -14.54 -21.74 2.16
CA SER A 7 -13.31 -22.15 2.86
C SER A 7 -12.15 -22.33 1.87
N PHE A 8 -12.42 -22.87 0.69
CA PHE A 8 -11.44 -23.00 -0.37
C PHE A 8 -10.96 -21.64 -0.88
N ILE A 9 -11.88 -20.70 -1.16
CA ILE A 9 -11.55 -19.33 -1.61
C ILE A 9 -10.74 -18.59 -0.54
N GLN A 10 -11.12 -18.68 0.74
CA GLN A 10 -10.37 -18.06 1.84
C GLN A 10 -8.97 -18.64 1.96
N SER A 11 -8.81 -19.96 1.81
CA SER A 11 -7.51 -20.63 1.84
C SER A 11 -6.62 -20.18 0.68
N LEU A 12 -7.15 -20.14 -0.56
CA LEU A 12 -6.42 -19.64 -1.72
C LEU A 12 -5.99 -18.18 -1.56
N LEU A 13 -6.88 -17.32 -1.07
CA LEU A 13 -6.57 -15.91 -0.85
C LEU A 13 -5.48 -15.74 0.22
N LYS A 14 -5.51 -16.54 1.30
CA LYS A 14 -4.44 -16.58 2.31
C LYS A 14 -3.12 -17.07 1.71
N LEU A 15 -3.16 -18.10 0.86
CA LEU A 15 -1.96 -18.65 0.21
C LEU A 15 -1.30 -17.62 -0.71
N VAL A 16 -2.08 -16.96 -1.57
CA VAL A 16 -1.56 -15.93 -2.48
C VAL A 16 -0.99 -14.74 -1.71
N ASN A 17 -1.69 -14.25 -0.67
CA ASN A 17 -1.18 -13.16 0.16
C ASN A 17 0.08 -13.55 0.94
N SER A 18 0.19 -14.81 1.38
CA SER A 18 1.40 -15.32 2.04
C SER A 18 2.59 -15.37 1.08
N LEU A 19 2.40 -15.79 -0.17
CA LEU A 19 3.45 -15.74 -1.20
C LEU A 19 3.91 -14.30 -1.44
N LEU A 20 2.98 -13.36 -1.53
CA LEU A 20 3.32 -11.94 -1.67
C LEU A 20 4.09 -11.40 -0.46
N GLY A 21 3.76 -11.86 0.74
CA GLY A 21 4.48 -11.51 1.96
C GLY A 21 5.90 -12.05 1.98
N MET A 22 6.12 -13.27 1.48
CA MET A 22 7.45 -13.84 1.32
C MET A 22 8.30 -13.03 0.32
N VAL A 23 7.70 -12.56 -0.79
CA VAL A 23 8.36 -11.64 -1.72
C VAL A 23 8.71 -10.32 -1.03
N GLY A 24 7.79 -9.74 -0.25
CA GLY A 24 8.04 -8.54 0.54
C GLY A 24 9.21 -8.70 1.52
N LEU A 25 9.24 -9.80 2.28
CA LEU A 25 10.36 -10.13 3.18
C LEU A 25 11.68 -10.31 2.43
N ALA A 26 11.67 -10.97 1.27
CA ALA A 26 12.87 -11.11 0.45
C ALA A 26 13.38 -9.75 -0.04
N LEU A 27 12.49 -8.84 -0.43
CA LEU A 27 12.85 -7.47 -0.83
C LEU A 27 13.39 -6.64 0.35
N ILE A 28 12.85 -6.80 1.55
CA ILE A 28 13.40 -6.16 2.76
C ILE A 28 14.81 -6.69 3.04
N VAL A 29 15.01 -8.01 3.04
CA VAL A 29 16.33 -8.61 3.24
C VAL A 29 17.32 -8.15 2.17
N TYR A 30 16.89 -8.07 0.92
CA TYR A 30 17.69 -7.53 -0.17
C TYR A 30 18.01 -6.04 0.00
N GLY A 31 17.04 -5.22 0.43
CA GLY A 31 17.24 -3.80 0.76
C GLY A 31 18.24 -3.61 1.90
N VAL A 32 18.15 -4.42 2.96
CA VAL A 32 19.13 -4.43 4.07
C VAL A 32 20.52 -4.83 3.58
N TRP A 33 20.61 -5.80 2.67
CA TRP A 33 21.87 -6.18 2.03
C TRP A 33 22.44 -5.03 1.18
N LEU A 34 21.59 -4.30 0.44
CA LEU A 34 21.99 -3.12 -0.33
C LEU A 34 22.52 -1.99 0.58
N ILE A 35 21.89 -1.75 1.73
CA ILE A 35 22.37 -0.80 2.75
C ILE A 35 23.77 -1.19 3.22
N ARG A 36 23.98 -2.47 3.55
CA ARG A 36 25.30 -2.99 3.96
C ARG A 36 26.34 -2.84 2.84
N ALA A 37 25.95 -3.08 1.60
CA ALA A 37 26.83 -2.93 0.44
C ALA A 37 27.18 -1.45 0.19
N TRP A 38 26.24 -0.53 0.42
CA TRP A 38 26.46 0.91 0.37
C TRP A 38 27.43 1.36 1.45
N GLN A 39 27.16 0.99 2.71
CA GLN A 39 28.01 1.34 3.86
C GLN A 39 29.48 0.90 3.66
N ARG A 40 29.72 -0.26 3.05
CA ARG A 40 31.09 -0.71 2.73
C ARG A 40 31.81 0.17 1.70
N LYS A 41 31.07 0.82 0.80
CA LYS A 41 31.62 1.67 -0.25
C LYS A 41 31.88 3.10 0.23
N THR A 42 30.93 3.66 0.98
CA THR A 42 30.95 5.07 1.40
C THR A 42 31.47 5.29 2.81
N GLY A 43 31.46 4.27 3.67
CA GLY A 43 31.76 4.41 5.10
C GLY A 43 30.55 4.83 5.93
N ASP A 44 29.63 5.60 5.33
CA ASP A 44 28.44 6.15 5.99
C ASP A 44 27.16 5.36 5.69
N LEU A 45 26.15 5.48 6.57
CA LEU A 45 24.84 4.91 6.30
C LEU A 45 24.11 5.76 5.26
N PRO A 46 23.24 5.15 4.43
CA PRO A 46 22.50 5.90 3.41
C PRO A 46 21.48 6.89 4.00
N PHE A 47 21.24 6.82 5.32
CA PHE A 47 20.28 7.64 6.09
C PHE A 47 20.93 8.84 6.80
N ASP A 48 22.26 8.98 6.73
CA ASP A 48 22.96 10.08 7.40
C ASP A 48 22.88 11.35 6.53
N ASP A 49 22.15 12.35 7.02
CA ASP A 49 21.92 13.64 6.35
C ASP A 49 23.20 14.48 6.19
N ASP A 50 24.23 14.22 7.01
CA ASP A 50 25.54 14.88 6.96
C ASP A 50 26.49 14.26 5.91
N SER A 51 26.05 13.26 5.14
CA SER A 51 26.91 12.59 4.16
C SER A 51 27.10 13.43 2.89
N ASP A 52 28.34 13.48 2.38
CA ASP A 52 28.68 14.14 1.11
C ASP A 52 28.07 13.42 -0.13
N TYR A 53 27.35 12.32 0.09
CA TYR A 53 26.81 11.46 -0.96
C TYR A 53 25.32 11.75 -1.20
N PRO A 54 24.88 11.87 -2.47
CA PRO A 54 23.46 12.01 -2.77
C PRO A 54 22.67 10.77 -2.32
N ALA A 55 21.42 10.99 -1.89
CA ALA A 55 20.57 9.94 -1.35
C ALA A 55 20.36 8.78 -2.36
N PRO A 56 20.69 7.52 -1.99
CA PRO A 56 20.56 6.37 -2.89
C PRO A 56 19.10 5.93 -3.01
N TRP A 57 18.32 6.65 -3.80
CA TRP A 57 16.87 6.49 -3.96
C TRP A 57 16.45 5.05 -4.25
N PHE A 58 17.23 4.28 -5.01
CA PHE A 58 16.90 2.90 -5.37
C PHE A 58 16.86 1.95 -4.15
N ILE A 59 17.71 2.19 -3.16
CA ILE A 59 17.74 1.40 -1.92
C ILE A 59 16.48 1.67 -1.11
N TYR A 60 16.08 2.94 -1.02
CA TYR A 60 14.88 3.37 -0.32
C TYR A 60 13.61 2.81 -0.95
N THR A 61 13.46 2.90 -2.27
CA THR A 61 12.27 2.38 -2.95
C THR A 61 12.16 0.87 -2.83
N THR A 62 13.28 0.14 -2.92
CA THR A 62 13.29 -1.32 -2.71
C THR A 62 12.82 -1.70 -1.31
N LEU A 63 13.27 -0.96 -0.29
CA LEU A 63 12.90 -1.21 1.10
C LEU A 63 11.45 -0.80 1.38
N GLY A 64 11.03 0.38 0.92
CA GLY A 64 9.68 0.90 1.04
C GLY A 64 8.65 -0.02 0.39
N PHE A 65 8.95 -0.53 -0.81
CA PHE A 65 8.10 -1.49 -1.49
C PHE A 65 8.02 -2.83 -0.74
N GLY A 66 9.14 -3.34 -0.22
CA GLY A 66 9.14 -4.55 0.60
C GLY A 66 8.24 -4.43 1.84
N VAL A 67 8.34 -3.31 2.58
CA VAL A 67 7.48 -3.02 3.75
C VAL A 67 6.01 -2.92 3.34
N THR A 68 5.75 -2.22 2.24
CA THR A 68 4.41 -2.00 1.69
C THR A 68 3.73 -3.33 1.31
N LEU A 69 4.47 -4.26 0.68
CA LEU A 69 3.98 -5.62 0.41
C LEU A 69 3.68 -6.40 1.69
N CYS A 70 4.52 -6.29 2.73
CA CYS A 70 4.24 -6.93 4.02
C CYS A 70 2.94 -6.40 4.65
N VAL A 71 2.71 -5.09 4.61
CA VAL A 71 1.45 -4.48 5.11
C VAL A 71 0.25 -4.98 4.30
N LEU A 72 0.37 -5.04 2.96
CA LEU A 72 -0.68 -5.60 2.11
C LEU A 72 -0.99 -7.05 2.49
N THR A 73 0.02 -7.88 2.71
CA THR A 73 -0.16 -9.26 3.14
C THR A 73 -0.93 -9.34 4.46
N CYS A 74 -0.58 -8.52 5.46
CA CYS A 74 -1.32 -8.46 6.72
C CYS A 74 -2.80 -8.11 6.51
N ILE A 75 -3.09 -7.08 5.71
CA ILE A 75 -4.46 -6.69 5.38
C ILE A 75 -5.19 -7.81 4.63
N GLY A 76 -4.53 -8.51 3.71
CA GLY A 76 -5.10 -9.62 2.94
C GLY A 76 -5.44 -10.83 3.81
N HIS A 77 -4.59 -11.19 4.77
CA HIS A 77 -4.90 -12.24 5.75
C HIS A 77 -6.11 -11.86 6.62
N LEU A 78 -6.14 -10.61 7.11
CA LEU A 78 -7.27 -10.09 7.89
C LEU A 78 -8.56 -10.05 7.06
N ALA A 79 -8.50 -9.67 5.78
CA ALA A 79 -9.65 -9.66 4.87
C ALA A 79 -10.19 -11.08 4.62
N ALA A 80 -9.30 -12.05 4.45
CA ALA A 80 -9.69 -13.45 4.24
C ALA A 80 -10.31 -14.08 5.50
N GLU A 81 -9.84 -13.72 6.69
CA GLU A 81 -10.28 -14.29 7.97
C GLU A 81 -11.55 -13.64 8.52
N THR A 82 -11.57 -12.32 8.59
CA THR A 82 -12.67 -11.60 9.26
C THR A 82 -13.95 -11.58 8.44
N ALA A 83 -13.85 -11.71 7.10
CA ALA A 83 -14.94 -11.43 6.16
C ALA A 83 -15.71 -10.13 6.50
N ASN A 84 -15.03 -9.19 7.19
CA ASN A 84 -15.57 -7.92 7.57
C ASN A 84 -15.60 -7.04 6.32
N GLY A 85 -16.72 -6.37 6.06
CA GLY A 85 -16.88 -5.51 4.88
C GLY A 85 -15.74 -4.51 4.76
N CYS A 86 -15.38 -3.82 5.86
CA CYS A 86 -14.36 -2.77 5.85
C CYS A 86 -12.96 -3.28 5.44
N CYS A 87 -12.45 -4.35 6.04
CA CYS A 87 -11.16 -4.94 5.71
C CYS A 87 -11.12 -5.46 4.26
N LEU A 88 -12.22 -6.06 3.80
CA LEU A 88 -12.35 -6.54 2.43
C LEU A 88 -12.36 -5.38 1.42
N TYR A 89 -13.02 -4.26 1.73
CA TYR A 89 -12.99 -3.05 0.89
C TYR A 89 -11.60 -2.41 0.85
N LEU A 90 -10.91 -2.31 1.98
CA LEU A 90 -9.53 -1.81 2.02
C LEU A 90 -8.60 -2.68 1.17
N TYR A 91 -8.73 -4.01 1.29
CA TYR A 91 -7.98 -4.94 0.45
C TYR A 91 -8.31 -4.80 -1.04
N MET A 92 -9.59 -4.76 -1.42
CA MET A 92 -10.00 -4.58 -2.82
C MET A 92 -9.56 -3.22 -3.39
N PHE A 93 -9.65 -2.15 -2.60
CA PHE A 93 -9.15 -0.82 -2.98
C PHE A 93 -7.65 -0.86 -3.24
N TYR A 94 -6.89 -1.54 -2.38
CA TYR A 94 -5.46 -1.69 -2.55
C TYR A 94 -5.11 -2.49 -3.81
N ILE A 95 -5.74 -3.65 -4.05
CA ILE A 95 -5.53 -4.43 -5.27
C ILE A 95 -5.91 -3.61 -6.52
N PHE A 96 -6.97 -2.80 -6.45
CA PHE A 96 -7.33 -1.90 -7.52
C PHE A 96 -6.28 -0.82 -7.77
N LEU A 97 -5.72 -0.23 -6.71
CA LEU A 97 -4.60 0.73 -6.83
C LEU A 97 -3.39 0.07 -7.47
N LEU A 98 -3.04 -1.17 -7.07
CA LEU A 98 -1.98 -1.93 -7.74
C LEU A 98 -2.30 -2.10 -9.22
N LEU A 99 -3.46 -2.63 -9.60
CA LEU A 99 -3.83 -2.83 -11.00
C LEU A 99 -3.80 -1.54 -11.83
N MET A 100 -4.32 -0.43 -11.29
CA MET A 100 -4.30 0.88 -11.96
C MET A 100 -2.88 1.37 -12.18
N LEU A 101 -2.03 1.12 -11.20
CA LEU A 101 -0.65 1.53 -11.22
C LEU A 101 0.18 0.63 -12.15
N GLU A 102 -0.06 -0.68 -12.20
CA GLU A 102 0.49 -1.60 -13.19
C GLU A 102 0.10 -1.20 -14.62
N ALA A 103 -1.18 -0.85 -14.83
CA ALA A 103 -1.69 -0.37 -16.11
C ALA A 103 -1.12 1.00 -16.50
N GLY A 104 -0.97 1.91 -15.54
CA GLY A 104 -0.36 3.22 -15.72
C GLY A 104 1.10 3.10 -16.17
N LEU A 105 1.90 2.29 -15.48
CA LEU A 105 3.30 2.05 -15.84
C LEU A 105 3.45 1.33 -17.18
N THR A 106 2.62 0.32 -17.42
CA THR A 106 2.51 -0.37 -18.71
C THR A 106 2.28 0.63 -19.85
N THR A 107 1.33 1.54 -19.65
CA THR A 107 0.98 2.55 -20.66
C THR A 107 2.09 3.57 -20.82
N ASP A 108 2.71 3.99 -19.73
CA ASP A 108 3.79 4.98 -19.74
C ASP A 108 5.03 4.44 -20.48
N VAL A 109 5.47 3.22 -20.16
CA VAL A 109 6.58 2.55 -20.86
C VAL A 109 6.25 2.30 -22.34
N PHE A 110 5.00 1.99 -22.67
CA PHE A 110 4.58 1.78 -24.05
C PHE A 110 4.51 3.07 -24.87
N LEU A 111 4.13 4.19 -24.25
CA LEU A 111 4.01 5.49 -24.91
C LEU A 111 5.32 6.29 -24.93
N ASN A 112 6.17 6.11 -23.92
CA ASN A 112 7.41 6.85 -23.76
C ASN A 112 8.60 5.97 -24.17
N GLN A 113 9.09 6.17 -25.39
CA GLN A 113 10.21 5.39 -25.93
C GLN A 113 11.52 5.64 -25.14
N ASP A 114 11.64 6.79 -24.47
CA ASP A 114 12.81 7.21 -23.70
C ASP A 114 12.54 7.19 -22.18
N TRP A 115 11.59 6.38 -21.71
CA TRP A 115 11.20 6.26 -20.29
C TRP A 115 12.37 6.00 -19.32
N GLU A 116 13.47 5.44 -19.82
CA GLU A 116 14.68 5.17 -19.02
C GLU A 116 15.43 6.46 -18.65
N GLU A 117 15.29 7.53 -19.42
CA GLU A 117 15.94 8.83 -19.16
C GLU A 117 15.25 9.63 -18.05
N ASP A 118 14.01 9.27 -17.70
CA ASP A 118 13.23 9.93 -16.64
C ASP A 118 13.74 9.62 -15.22
N PHE A 119 14.60 8.61 -15.04
CA PHE A 119 15.12 8.27 -13.72
C PHE A 119 16.27 9.18 -13.30
N PRO A 120 16.26 9.69 -12.04
CA PRO A 120 17.43 10.32 -11.48
C PRO A 120 18.60 9.33 -11.44
N LYS A 121 19.81 9.84 -11.67
CA LYS A 121 21.03 9.03 -11.59
C LYS A 121 21.15 8.41 -10.20
N ASP A 122 21.18 7.08 -10.15
CA ASP A 122 21.39 6.33 -8.92
C ASP A 122 22.88 6.33 -8.54
N PRO A 123 23.27 6.96 -7.41
CA PRO A 123 24.66 6.99 -6.98
C PRO A 123 25.19 5.63 -6.52
N SER A 124 24.30 4.69 -6.16
CA SER A 124 24.71 3.35 -5.71
C SER A 124 25.16 2.44 -6.85
N GLY A 125 24.76 2.78 -8.08
CA GLY A 125 24.93 1.96 -9.27
C GLY A 125 24.16 0.62 -9.20
N CYS A 126 23.31 0.43 -8.19
CA CYS A 126 22.53 -0.78 -8.01
C CYS A 126 21.37 -0.82 -9.02
N PHE A 127 20.78 0.34 -9.34
CA PHE A 127 19.80 0.48 -10.42
C PHE A 127 20.37 0.00 -11.76
N ASN A 128 21.61 0.38 -12.09
CA ASN A 128 22.22 -0.03 -13.34
C ASN A 128 22.45 -1.55 -13.41
N ARG A 129 22.89 -2.17 -12.30
CA ARG A 129 23.02 -3.64 -12.23
C ARG A 129 21.68 -4.34 -12.40
N PHE A 130 20.62 -3.79 -11.81
CA PHE A 130 19.27 -4.30 -11.95
C PHE A 130 18.78 -4.24 -13.40
N LYS A 131 18.99 -3.10 -14.09
CA LYS A 131 18.65 -2.98 -15.52
C LYS A 131 19.33 -4.04 -16.38
N ILE A 132 20.63 -4.27 -16.15
CA ILE A 132 21.39 -5.32 -16.86
C ILE A 132 20.79 -6.70 -16.60
N PHE A 133 20.36 -6.99 -15.36
CA PHE A 133 19.70 -8.25 -15.02
C PHE A 133 18.36 -8.43 -15.75
N ILE A 134 17.53 -7.40 -15.81
CA ILE A 134 16.26 -7.44 -16.56
C ILE A 134 16.53 -7.67 -18.05
N GLN A 135 17.44 -6.90 -18.64
CA GLN A 135 17.78 -7.03 -20.06
C GLN A 135 18.30 -8.43 -20.39
N SER A 136 19.09 -9.05 -19.50
CA SER A 136 19.59 -10.41 -19.73
C SER A 136 18.54 -11.51 -19.51
N ASN A 137 17.44 -11.22 -18.81
CA ASN A 137 16.40 -12.21 -18.46
C ASN A 137 15.00 -11.76 -18.90
N PHE A 138 14.93 -10.95 -19.96
CA PHE A 138 13.71 -10.25 -20.35
C PHE A 138 12.50 -11.18 -20.52
N GLU A 139 12.68 -12.32 -21.19
CA GLU A 139 11.60 -13.31 -21.35
C GLU A 139 11.07 -13.85 -20.03
N MET A 140 11.95 -14.16 -19.08
CA MET A 140 11.54 -14.61 -17.75
C MET A 140 10.80 -13.48 -17.02
N CYS A 141 11.30 -12.26 -17.15
CA CYS A 141 10.68 -11.08 -16.60
C CYS A 141 9.28 -10.86 -17.15
N LYS A 142 9.07 -10.89 -18.47
CA LYS A 142 7.72 -10.85 -19.06
C LYS A 142 6.74 -11.81 -18.41
N TRP A 143 7.12 -13.10 -18.29
CA TRP A 143 6.26 -14.12 -17.71
C TRP A 143 6.00 -13.91 -16.21
N ILE A 144 6.99 -13.41 -15.47
CA ILE A 144 6.89 -13.17 -14.04
C ILE A 144 5.71 -12.26 -13.75
N GLY A 145 5.57 -11.15 -14.46
CA GLY A 145 4.51 -10.24 -14.09
C GLY A 145 3.31 -10.18 -15.01
N LEU A 146 3.31 -10.90 -16.14
CA LEU A 146 2.04 -11.45 -16.62
C LEU A 146 1.40 -12.32 -15.51
N SER A 147 2.22 -13.08 -14.77
CA SER A 147 1.72 -13.88 -13.64
C SER A 147 1.29 -13.00 -12.47
N ILE A 148 2.02 -11.91 -12.16
CA ILE A 148 1.61 -10.94 -11.12
C ILE A 148 0.24 -10.33 -11.45
N LEU A 149 0.06 -9.80 -12.67
CA LEU A 149 -1.20 -9.23 -13.12
C LEU A 149 -2.34 -10.25 -13.04
N SER A 150 -2.07 -11.49 -13.45
CA SER A 150 -3.03 -12.59 -13.37
C SER A 150 -3.41 -12.94 -11.93
N ILE A 151 -2.43 -13.01 -11.02
CA ILE A 151 -2.65 -13.32 -9.60
C ILE A 151 -3.42 -12.20 -8.91
N GLN A 152 -3.11 -10.93 -9.20
CA GLN A 152 -3.84 -9.77 -8.66
C GLN A 152 -5.29 -9.76 -9.16
N GLY A 153 -5.50 -9.96 -10.46
CA GLY A 153 -6.84 -10.07 -11.05
C GLY A 153 -7.65 -11.22 -10.45
N LEU A 154 -7.04 -12.40 -10.29
CA LEU A 154 -7.69 -13.53 -9.63
C LEU A 154 -8.02 -13.22 -8.16
N SER A 155 -7.12 -12.57 -7.42
CA SER A 155 -7.34 -12.17 -6.02
C SER A 155 -8.49 -11.18 -5.88
N PHE A 156 -8.61 -10.24 -6.81
CA PHE A 156 -9.74 -9.31 -6.89
C PHE A 156 -11.07 -10.06 -7.12
N LEU A 157 -11.10 -10.97 -8.10
CA LEU A 157 -12.28 -11.79 -8.40
C LEU A 157 -12.67 -12.67 -7.22
N LEU A 158 -11.71 -13.34 -6.59
CA LEU A 158 -11.95 -14.16 -5.39
C LEU A 158 -12.50 -13.33 -4.23
N SER A 159 -12.02 -12.09 -4.05
CA SER A 159 -12.54 -11.15 -3.04
C SER A 159 -13.99 -10.74 -3.33
N MET A 160 -14.32 -10.49 -4.60
CA MET A 160 -15.69 -10.18 -5.03
C MET A 160 -16.64 -11.35 -4.83
N VAL A 161 -16.22 -12.58 -5.14
CA VAL A 161 -17.01 -13.79 -4.88
C VAL A 161 -17.18 -13.99 -3.37
N LEU A 162 -16.12 -13.82 -2.58
CA LEU A 162 -16.18 -13.94 -1.12
C LEU A 162 -17.17 -12.92 -0.52
N LYS A 163 -17.22 -11.70 -1.06
CA LYS A 163 -18.21 -10.69 -0.70
C LYS A 163 -19.63 -11.12 -1.09
N ALA A 164 -19.81 -11.62 -2.30
CA ALA A 164 -21.12 -12.05 -2.82
C ALA A 164 -21.71 -13.24 -2.04
N LEU A 165 -20.85 -14.10 -1.48
CA LEU A 165 -21.26 -15.21 -0.63
C LEU A 165 -21.81 -14.77 0.75
N GLY A 166 -21.66 -13.49 1.14
CA GLY A 166 -22.19 -12.90 2.36
C GLY A 166 -21.55 -13.39 3.66
N PRO A 167 -21.74 -12.69 4.80
CA PRO A 167 -21.33 -13.18 6.12
C PRO A 167 -22.03 -14.50 6.48
N HIS A 168 -21.36 -15.39 7.22
CA HIS A 168 -22.00 -16.59 7.75
C HIS A 168 -23.12 -16.19 8.70
N ALA A 169 -24.34 -16.68 8.46
CA ALA A 169 -25.50 -16.50 9.35
C ALA A 169 -25.43 -17.36 10.63
N TYR A 170 -24.25 -17.78 11.11
CA TYR A 170 -24.15 -18.61 12.30
C TYR A 170 -22.77 -18.53 12.98
N TYR A 171 -22.64 -17.57 13.88
CA TYR A 171 -21.83 -17.69 15.11
C TYR A 171 -22.83 -17.54 16.25
N ASP A 172 -23.56 -18.61 16.52
CA ASP A 172 -24.38 -18.76 17.71
C ASP A 172 -24.16 -20.19 18.22
N SER A 173 -22.97 -20.43 18.78
CA SER A 173 -22.69 -21.63 19.58
C SER A 173 -21.42 -21.39 20.41
N ASP A 174 -21.66 -21.02 21.67
CA ASP A 174 -20.98 -21.51 22.87
C ASP A 174 -19.51 -21.15 23.13
N ASP A 175 -19.17 -19.86 23.13
CA ASP A 175 -18.14 -19.37 24.05
C ASP A 175 -18.75 -18.28 24.95
N ASP A 176 -19.24 -18.75 26.10
CA ASP A 176 -19.63 -17.95 27.26
C ASP A 176 -18.40 -17.23 27.82
N TYR A 177 -18.16 -16.01 27.35
CA TYR A 177 -17.41 -14.99 28.09
C TYR A 177 -18.29 -13.74 28.18
N GLY A 178 -19.03 -13.67 29.28
CA GLY A 178 -19.89 -12.55 29.62
C GLY A 178 -19.16 -11.21 29.53
N SER A 179 -19.72 -10.30 28.73
CA SER A 179 -19.57 -8.87 28.97
C SER A 179 -20.95 -8.25 28.82
N ASP A 180 -21.54 -7.98 29.97
CA ASP A 180 -22.82 -7.31 30.19
C ASP A 180 -23.11 -6.21 29.16
N ARG A 181 -24.11 -6.45 28.31
CA ARG A 181 -24.81 -5.37 27.59
C ARG A 181 -26.22 -5.26 28.14
N VAL A 182 -26.33 -4.50 29.22
CA VAL A 182 -27.58 -3.99 29.76
C VAL A 182 -28.27 -3.12 28.69
N PRO A 183 -29.53 -3.38 28.30
CA PRO A 183 -30.29 -2.47 27.46
C PRO A 183 -31.10 -1.52 28.36
N LEU A 184 -30.69 -0.26 28.46
CA LEU A 184 -31.45 0.74 29.22
C LEU A 184 -31.71 2.03 28.42
N LEU A 185 -33.00 2.41 28.46
CA LEU A 185 -33.64 3.69 28.14
C LEU A 185 -33.74 4.04 26.65
N ASN A 186 -34.90 3.82 26.01
CA ASN A 186 -36.13 4.61 26.13
C ASN A 186 -35.92 6.10 25.85
N ASN A 187 -36.39 6.57 24.68
CA ASN A 187 -36.73 7.97 24.44
C ASN A 187 -37.85 8.05 23.39
N ALA A 188 -39.05 7.65 23.81
CA ALA A 188 -40.28 8.15 23.23
C ALA A 188 -40.77 9.32 24.11
N VAL A 189 -40.42 10.57 23.77
CA VAL A 189 -41.12 11.75 24.31
C VAL A 189 -41.13 12.88 23.27
N HIS A 190 -42.35 13.36 23.02
CA HIS A 190 -42.75 14.48 22.19
C HIS A 190 -41.98 15.79 22.41
N THR A 191 -41.71 16.48 21.30
CA THR A 191 -41.48 17.92 21.22
C THR A 191 -42.76 18.70 21.51
N PRO A 192 -42.68 19.83 22.25
CA PRO A 192 -43.42 21.00 21.83
C PRO A 192 -42.61 22.31 21.82
N THR A 193 -43.10 23.20 20.97
CA THR A 193 -42.66 24.54 20.58
C THR A 193 -43.17 25.62 21.55
N TYR A 194 -42.33 26.57 21.99
CA TYR A 194 -42.65 28.01 22.21
C TYR A 194 -41.37 28.78 22.68
N VAL A 195 -40.88 29.83 21.99
CA VAL A 195 -41.16 31.29 22.08
C VAL A 195 -40.16 32.10 22.95
N VAL A 196 -39.36 32.92 22.24
CA VAL A 196 -38.86 34.29 22.53
C VAL A 196 -37.82 34.55 23.64
N GLY A 197 -36.72 35.21 23.21
CA GLY A 197 -35.94 36.12 24.06
C GLY A 197 -34.44 36.21 23.70
N ASN A 198 -34.07 37.14 22.81
CA ASN A 198 -32.71 37.73 22.77
C ASN A 198 -32.81 39.09 23.49
N PRO A 199 -31.76 39.65 24.14
CA PRO A 199 -30.58 40.13 23.40
C PRO A 199 -29.20 40.17 24.14
N VAL A 200 -28.13 40.11 23.34
CA VAL A 200 -26.90 40.95 23.34
C VAL A 200 -26.06 41.12 24.62
N THR A 201 -24.78 40.72 24.57
CA THR A 201 -23.55 41.52 24.82
C THR A 201 -22.31 40.59 24.71
N GLY A 202 -21.39 40.78 23.74
CA GLY A 202 -20.12 41.52 23.86
C GLY A 202 -18.99 40.61 24.39
N SER A 203 -17.71 40.62 24.01
CA SER A 203 -16.86 41.47 23.17
C SER A 203 -15.43 40.87 23.21
N ARG A 204 -14.69 40.97 22.08
CA ARG A 204 -13.23 41.21 21.96
C ARG A 204 -12.20 40.04 21.87
N ASN A 205 -11.54 40.02 20.70
CA ASN A 205 -10.12 39.89 20.27
C ASN A 205 -9.04 39.29 21.24
N ASP A 206 -7.90 38.73 20.83
CA ASP A 206 -6.88 39.10 19.81
C ASP A 206 -6.12 37.83 19.32
N SER A 207 -5.90 37.61 18.02
CA SER A 207 -4.69 37.99 17.23
C SER A 207 -3.33 37.64 17.85
N TRP A 208 -2.67 36.58 17.33
CA TRP A 208 -1.21 36.52 17.22
C TRP A 208 -0.80 35.93 15.87
N SER A 209 -0.16 36.75 15.06
CA SER A 209 0.45 36.40 13.77
C SER A 209 1.94 36.10 13.99
N ILE A 210 2.40 34.90 13.62
CA ILE A 210 3.82 34.65 13.39
C ILE A 210 4.02 34.55 11.88
N ARG A 211 4.75 35.53 11.36
CA ARG A 211 5.26 35.61 10.00
C ARG A 211 6.65 34.95 10.03
N ILE A 212 6.79 33.76 9.47
CA ILE A 212 8.10 33.20 9.13
C ILE A 212 8.32 33.48 7.66
N ASP A 213 9.26 34.38 7.40
CA ASP A 213 9.81 34.68 6.09
C ASP A 213 10.93 33.65 5.86
N GLU A 214 10.66 32.63 5.06
CA GLU A 214 11.70 31.75 4.52
C GLU A 214 11.68 31.84 3.00
N LYS A 215 12.71 32.53 2.48
CA LYS A 215 13.16 32.40 1.10
C LYS A 215 13.61 30.96 0.87
N LEU A 216 12.76 30.17 0.22
CA LEU A 216 13.17 28.91 -0.39
C LEU A 216 13.79 29.18 -1.77
N PRO A 217 15.02 28.74 -2.06
CA PRO A 217 15.44 28.59 -3.43
C PRO A 217 14.59 27.48 -4.08
N TYR A 218 14.02 27.79 -5.23
CA TYR A 218 13.33 26.87 -6.11
C TYR A 218 14.18 25.61 -6.35
N ILE A 219 13.75 24.47 -5.80
CA ILE A 219 13.92 23.15 -6.40
C ILE A 219 12.55 22.48 -6.36
N SER A 220 11.73 22.83 -7.35
CA SER A 220 10.55 22.05 -7.68
C SER A 220 11.01 20.76 -8.37
N CYS A 221 11.48 19.80 -7.60
CA CYS A 221 11.51 18.41 -8.03
C CYS A 221 10.18 17.81 -7.58
N TYR A 222 9.23 17.69 -8.50
CA TYR A 222 8.08 16.83 -8.29
C TYR A 222 8.60 15.43 -7.93
N PRO A 223 8.26 14.84 -6.78
CA PRO A 223 8.43 13.42 -6.61
C PRO A 223 7.35 12.77 -7.46
N LYS A 224 7.65 12.51 -8.74
CA LYS A 224 6.92 11.44 -9.42
C LYS A 224 7.13 10.19 -8.57
N PRO A 225 6.10 9.39 -8.25
CA PRO A 225 6.24 8.21 -7.42
C PRO A 225 7.11 7.19 -8.14
N LEU A 226 8.42 7.31 -7.91
CA LEU A 226 9.51 6.51 -8.44
C LEU A 226 9.54 5.09 -7.82
N GLU A 227 8.60 4.83 -6.90
CA GLU A 227 8.48 3.65 -6.06
C GLU A 227 8.15 2.36 -6.83
N LEU A 228 7.92 2.41 -8.15
CA LEU A 228 7.16 1.32 -8.77
C LEU A 228 7.50 0.90 -10.20
N TYR A 229 8.30 1.67 -10.94
CA TYR A 229 8.74 1.28 -12.28
C TYR A 229 9.55 -0.03 -12.30
N LEU A 230 10.18 -0.38 -11.18
CA LEU A 230 11.21 -1.42 -11.12
C LEU A 230 10.69 -2.84 -10.90
N ILE A 231 9.58 -3.03 -10.18
CA ILE A 231 8.96 -4.37 -10.04
C ILE A 231 8.13 -4.73 -11.29
N LEU A 232 7.64 -3.73 -12.03
CA LEU A 232 6.76 -3.93 -13.19
C LEU A 232 7.46 -4.04 -14.54
N LEU A 233 8.73 -3.64 -14.65
CA LEU A 233 9.56 -4.01 -15.81
C LEU A 233 9.71 -5.52 -15.97
N CYS A 234 9.55 -6.26 -14.87
CA CYS A 234 9.52 -7.71 -14.86
C CYS A 234 8.08 -8.24 -14.97
N SER A 235 7.18 -7.51 -15.65
CA SER A 235 5.78 -7.91 -15.85
C SER A 235 5.24 -7.85 -17.27
N MET A 236 6.02 -7.38 -18.23
CA MET A 236 5.48 -6.92 -19.50
C MET A 236 6.30 -7.41 -20.71
N PRO A 237 5.65 -7.48 -21.90
CA PRO A 237 6.08 -8.32 -23.00
C PRO A 237 7.23 -7.88 -23.88
#